data_AF-A0A1F6HQS9-F1
#
_entry.id   AF-A0A1F6HQS9-F1
#
_cell.length_a   1.000
_cell.length_b   1.000
_cell.length_c   1.000
_cell.angle_alpha   90.00
_cell.angle_beta   90.00
_cell.angle_gamma   90.00
#
_symmetry.space_group_name_H-M   'P 1'
#
loop_
_entity.id
_entity.type
_entity.pdbx_description
1 polymer ?
#
loop_
_entity_poly.entity_id
_entity_poly.type
_entity_poly.pdbx_seq_one_letter_code
_entity_poly.pdbx_strand_id
1 'polypeptide(L)'
;MKTNIDTKNIKLPQVQRDGNLISRLLAIVIVGFDLVLDEKSRLYLRLLTRLIDKSYDEYDLARTCLIEEIKTGDKLALRFEIINHFENCIGAASRVSKLINLTLNGVSIQKKAGDKIIHKEKLDIIKLFDQLQLKTLMSKNLSDVRNRVEHIDEDIYTDKFSKELFLDIDSKYKTISINNISIKLTELAQMIEDYHKLMLGIFSRLPNRMEYGKYYHNKQEWNLT
;
A
#
# COMPACT_ATOMS: atom_id res chain seq x y z
N MET A 1 9.13 37.32 10.24
CA MET A 1 9.69 36.53 11.37
C MET A 1 10.28 35.24 10.81
N LYS A 2 11.61 35.07 10.84
CA LYS A 2 12.24 33.78 10.52
C LYS A 2 12.21 32.93 11.79
N THR A 3 11.29 31.97 11.86
CA THR A 3 11.35 30.92 12.87
C THR A 3 12.60 30.08 12.59
N ASN A 4 13.58 30.17 13.49
CA ASN A 4 14.78 29.35 13.47
C ASN A 4 14.34 27.92 13.84
N ILE A 5 13.85 27.16 12.87
CA ILE A 5 13.57 25.73 13.02
C ILE A 5 14.94 25.07 13.11
N ASP A 6 15.24 24.41 14.22
CA ASP A 6 16.46 23.62 14.39
C ASP A 6 16.36 22.37 13.49
N THR A 7 16.75 22.54 12.22
CA THR A 7 16.65 21.52 11.18
C THR A 7 17.59 20.33 11.43
N LYS A 8 18.55 20.45 12.37
CA LYS A 8 19.52 19.40 12.69
C LYS A 8 18.92 18.15 13.35
N ASN A 9 17.68 18.21 13.84
CA ASN A 9 17.03 17.11 14.57
C ASN A 9 15.77 16.53 13.90
N ILE A 10 15.48 16.89 12.64
CA ILE A 10 14.33 16.33 11.93
C ILE A 10 14.68 14.92 11.44
N LYS A 11 14.05 13.90 12.04
CA LYS A 11 14.11 12.50 11.59
C LYS A 11 12.83 12.14 10.85
N LEU A 12 12.93 12.02 9.53
CA LEU A 12 11.83 11.51 8.71
C LEU A 12 11.75 9.99 8.82
N PRO A 13 10.54 9.42 8.97
CA PRO A 13 10.38 7.98 9.01
C PRO A 13 10.88 7.36 7.70
N GLN A 14 11.36 6.13 7.79
CA GLN A 14 11.81 5.35 6.64
C GLN A 14 11.05 4.04 6.66
N VAL A 15 10.53 3.63 5.51
CA VAL A 15 9.87 2.34 5.35
C VAL A 15 10.94 1.26 5.23
N GLN A 16 10.95 0.32 6.18
CA GLN A 16 11.85 -0.83 6.14
C GLN A 16 11.24 -1.92 5.25
N ARG A 17 11.79 -2.09 4.03
CA ARG A 17 11.45 -3.21 3.12
C ARG A 17 12.69 -4.00 2.72
N ASP A 18 12.54 -5.31 2.56
CA ASP A 18 13.60 -6.25 2.18
C ASP A 18 13.73 -6.45 0.66
N GLY A 19 13.18 -5.52 -0.13
CA GLY A 19 13.24 -5.53 -1.58
C GLY A 19 11.92 -5.15 -2.26
N ASN A 20 11.93 -5.14 -3.59
CA ASN A 20 10.77 -4.84 -4.41
C ASN A 20 9.87 -6.09 -4.56
N LEU A 21 8.56 -5.95 -4.32
CA LEU A 21 7.62 -7.07 -4.37
C LEU A 21 7.38 -7.56 -5.80
N ILE A 22 7.38 -6.68 -6.80
CA ILE A 22 7.24 -7.05 -8.22
C ILE A 22 8.34 -8.04 -8.62
N SER A 23 9.58 -7.83 -8.18
CA SER A 23 10.70 -8.72 -8.48
C SER A 23 10.45 -10.14 -7.95
N ARG A 24 9.92 -10.25 -6.72
CA ARG A 24 9.53 -11.54 -6.12
C ARG A 24 8.32 -12.16 -6.84
N LEU A 25 7.33 -11.36 -7.19
CA LEU A 25 6.16 -11.79 -7.95
C LEU A 25 6.55 -12.33 -9.34
N LEU A 26 7.51 -11.70 -10.03
CA LEU A 26 7.98 -12.18 -11.33
C LEU A 26 8.52 -13.61 -11.24
N ALA A 27 9.33 -13.92 -10.24
CA ALA A 27 9.81 -15.28 -10.00
C ALA A 27 8.65 -16.27 -9.79
N ILE A 28 7.66 -15.91 -8.97
CA ILE A 28 6.45 -16.71 -8.71
C ILE A 28 5.67 -16.98 -10.01
N VAL A 29 5.48 -15.96 -10.85
CA VAL A 29 4.72 -16.05 -12.10
C VAL A 29 5.47 -16.87 -13.16
N ILE A 30 6.78 -16.67 -13.30
CA ILE A 30 7.61 -17.40 -14.28
C ILE A 30 7.61 -18.90 -13.99
N VAL A 31 7.73 -19.28 -12.72
CA VAL A 31 7.70 -20.69 -12.29
C VAL A 31 6.27 -21.25 -12.27
N GLY A 32 5.25 -20.37 -12.33
CA GLY A 32 3.84 -20.75 -12.36
C GLY A 32 3.26 -21.10 -10.99
N PHE A 33 3.87 -20.65 -9.89
CA PHE A 33 3.32 -20.87 -8.55
C PHE A 33 2.03 -20.08 -8.29
N ASP A 34 1.76 -19.01 -9.05
CA ASP A 34 0.48 -18.30 -9.03
C ASP A 34 -0.67 -19.08 -9.69
N LEU A 35 -0.38 -20.16 -10.44
CA LEU A 35 -1.41 -20.95 -11.14
C LEU A 35 -2.29 -21.79 -10.21
N VAL A 36 -1.91 -21.92 -8.93
CA VAL A 36 -2.79 -22.48 -7.89
C VAL A 36 -3.99 -21.58 -7.62
N LEU A 37 -3.85 -20.28 -7.88
CA LEU A 37 -4.90 -19.29 -7.69
C LEU A 37 -5.88 -19.29 -8.86
N ASP A 38 -7.13 -18.92 -8.58
CA ASP A 38 -8.08 -18.63 -9.63
C ASP A 38 -7.66 -17.38 -10.45
N GLU A 39 -8.27 -17.20 -11.62
CA GLU A 39 -7.89 -16.11 -12.52
C GLU A 39 -8.06 -14.72 -11.90
N LYS A 40 -9.14 -14.52 -11.14
CA LYS A 40 -9.44 -13.26 -10.46
C LYS A 40 -8.42 -13.03 -9.33
N SER A 41 -8.12 -14.06 -8.56
CA SER A 41 -7.11 -14.06 -7.49
C SER A 41 -5.71 -13.73 -8.00
N ARG A 42 -5.32 -14.22 -9.18
CA ARG A 42 -4.04 -13.83 -9.82
C ARG A 42 -4.00 -12.35 -10.20
N LEU A 43 -5.09 -11.80 -10.73
CA LEU A 43 -5.18 -10.37 -11.04
C LEU A 43 -5.09 -9.51 -9.77
N TYR A 44 -5.78 -9.91 -8.70
CA TYR A 44 -5.67 -9.23 -7.41
C TYR A 44 -4.25 -9.28 -6.84
N LEU A 45 -3.59 -10.44 -6.88
CA LEU A 45 -2.21 -10.57 -6.42
C LEU A 45 -1.28 -9.58 -7.13
N ARG A 46 -1.38 -9.51 -8.46
CA ARG A 46 -0.58 -8.59 -9.30
C ARG A 46 -0.88 -7.13 -8.99
N LEU A 47 -2.17 -6.78 -8.86
CA LEU A 47 -2.59 -5.41 -8.58
C LEU A 47 -2.17 -4.96 -7.17
N LEU A 48 -2.35 -5.79 -6.14
CA LEU A 48 -1.90 -5.50 -4.78
C LEU A 48 -0.40 -5.27 -4.73
N THR A 49 0.37 -6.20 -5.31
CA THR A 49 1.85 -6.09 -5.39
C THR A 49 2.27 -4.76 -6.01
N ARG A 50 1.70 -4.41 -7.17
CA ARG A 50 2.01 -3.16 -7.88
C ARG A 50 1.66 -1.92 -7.05
N LEU A 51 0.49 -1.91 -6.41
CA LEU A 51 0.05 -0.75 -5.63
C LEU A 51 0.88 -0.54 -4.37
N ILE A 52 1.34 -1.63 -3.73
CA ILE A 52 2.19 -1.56 -2.55
C ILE A 52 3.57 -1.01 -2.93
N ASP A 53 4.20 -1.55 -3.98
CA ASP A 53 5.47 -1.00 -4.49
C ASP A 53 5.32 0.47 -4.90
N LYS A 54 4.23 0.84 -5.60
CA LYS A 54 3.97 2.24 -5.94
C LYS A 54 3.83 3.12 -4.69
N SER A 55 3.11 2.67 -3.66
CA SER A 55 2.94 3.46 -2.44
C SER A 55 4.28 3.69 -1.72
N TYR A 56 5.17 2.70 -1.72
CA TYR A 56 6.53 2.85 -1.23
C TYR A 56 7.32 3.85 -2.08
N ASP A 57 7.37 3.66 -3.40
CA ASP A 57 8.27 4.42 -4.27
C ASP A 57 7.91 5.91 -4.23
N GLU A 58 6.62 6.24 -4.25
CA GLU A 58 6.12 7.60 -4.09
C GLU A 58 6.42 8.18 -2.70
N TYR A 59 6.31 7.37 -1.63
CA TYR A 59 6.69 7.80 -0.29
C TYR A 59 8.18 8.16 -0.20
N ASP A 60 9.05 7.34 -0.78
CA ASP A 60 10.51 7.53 -0.73
C ASP A 60 10.96 8.74 -1.58
N LEU A 61 10.29 8.98 -2.71
CA LEU A 61 10.46 10.20 -3.50
C LEU A 61 10.02 11.44 -2.72
N ALA A 62 8.82 11.43 -2.11
CA ALA A 62 8.36 12.53 -1.26
C ALA A 62 9.34 12.80 -0.10
N ARG A 63 9.84 11.74 0.53
CA ARG A 63 10.83 11.82 1.60
C ARG A 63 12.15 12.41 1.12
N THR A 64 12.60 12.06 -0.08
CA THR A 64 13.82 12.61 -0.68
C THR A 64 13.68 14.12 -0.92
N CYS A 65 12.57 14.56 -1.51
CA CYS A 65 12.27 15.98 -1.69
C CYS A 65 12.15 16.71 -0.34
N LEU A 66 11.57 16.08 0.69
CA LEU A 66 11.53 16.63 2.05
C LEU A 66 12.92 16.82 2.67
N ILE A 67 13.81 15.83 2.51
CA ILE A 67 15.19 15.95 2.98
C ILE A 67 15.89 17.12 2.29
N GLU A 68 15.66 17.28 0.99
CA GLU A 68 16.23 18.38 0.22
C GLU A 68 15.65 19.74 0.64
N GLU A 69 14.35 19.81 0.94
CA GLU A 69 13.68 21.02 1.44
C GLU A 69 14.29 21.45 2.78
N ILE A 70 14.53 20.49 3.67
CA ILE A 70 15.15 20.73 4.99
C ILE A 70 16.59 21.22 4.85
N LYS A 71 17.36 20.69 3.89
CA LYS A 71 18.75 21.06 3.65
C LYS A 71 18.91 22.44 3.02
N THR A 72 18.13 22.71 1.97
CA THR A 72 18.26 23.92 1.15
C THR A 72 17.44 25.08 1.71
N GLY A 73 16.38 24.79 2.44
CA GLY A 73 15.36 25.76 2.84
C GLY A 73 14.49 26.23 1.67
N ASP A 74 14.64 25.68 0.46
CA ASP A 74 13.86 26.04 -0.71
C ASP A 74 12.50 25.33 -0.69
N LYS A 75 11.58 25.93 0.07
CA LYS A 75 10.20 25.44 0.15
C LYS A 75 9.46 25.55 -1.16
N LEU A 76 9.70 26.60 -1.94
CA LEU A 76 8.81 26.92 -3.05
C LEU A 76 9.00 25.95 -4.22
N ALA A 77 10.25 25.56 -4.51
CA ALA A 77 10.55 24.62 -5.57
C ALA A 77 10.08 23.19 -5.24
N LEU A 78 10.27 22.76 -3.98
CA LEU A 78 10.09 21.35 -3.62
C LEU A 78 8.67 21.02 -3.16
N ARG A 79 7.88 22.00 -2.67
CA ARG A 79 6.57 21.71 -2.05
C ARG A 79 5.60 21.03 -3.02
N PHE A 80 5.57 21.46 -4.27
CA PHE A 80 4.69 20.86 -5.27
C PHE A 80 5.04 19.41 -5.58
N GLU A 81 6.33 19.09 -5.67
CA GLU A 81 6.80 17.71 -5.86
C GLU A 81 6.44 16.84 -4.65
N ILE A 82 6.69 17.35 -3.44
CA ILE A 82 6.37 16.64 -2.20
C ILE A 82 4.87 16.34 -2.12
N ILE A 83 4.02 17.34 -2.40
CA ILE A 83 2.56 17.18 -2.41
C ILE A 83 2.16 16.11 -3.43
N ASN A 84 2.59 16.23 -4.68
CA ASN A 84 2.26 15.28 -5.75
C ASN A 84 2.66 13.84 -5.39
N HIS A 85 3.86 13.64 -4.82
CA HIS A 85 4.29 12.32 -4.40
C HIS A 85 3.47 11.79 -3.21
N PHE A 86 3.11 12.63 -2.23
CA PHE A 86 2.24 12.19 -1.15
C PHE A 86 0.81 11.86 -1.60
N GLU A 87 0.23 12.62 -2.53
CA GLU A 87 -1.07 12.30 -3.12
C GLU A 87 -1.04 10.95 -3.83
N ASN A 88 -0.01 10.70 -4.64
CA ASN A 88 0.17 9.42 -5.32
C ASN A 88 0.39 8.26 -4.33
N CYS A 89 1.17 8.48 -3.28
CA CYS A 89 1.41 7.52 -2.20
C CYS A 89 0.10 7.18 -1.46
N ILE A 90 -0.62 8.18 -0.97
CA ILE A 90 -1.89 8.03 -0.25
C ILE A 90 -2.94 7.36 -1.14
N GLY A 91 -3.03 7.77 -2.41
CA GLY A 91 -3.93 7.19 -3.40
C GLY A 91 -3.64 5.71 -3.66
N ALA A 92 -2.36 5.33 -3.81
CA ALA A 92 -1.96 3.94 -3.96
C ALA A 92 -2.27 3.12 -2.70
N ALA A 93 -1.87 3.59 -1.52
CA ALA A 93 -2.11 2.92 -0.24
C ALA A 93 -3.61 2.72 0.05
N SER A 94 -4.45 3.73 -0.23
CA SER A 94 -5.90 3.61 -0.08
C SER A 94 -6.51 2.57 -1.02
N ARG A 95 -6.02 2.47 -2.27
CA ARG A 95 -6.47 1.43 -3.20
C ARG A 95 -6.09 0.04 -2.71
N VAL A 96 -4.93 -0.13 -2.06
CA VAL A 96 -4.57 -1.39 -1.38
C VAL A 96 -5.61 -1.72 -0.32
N SER A 97 -5.93 -0.79 0.60
CA SER A 97 -6.93 -1.02 1.64
C SER A 97 -8.29 -1.40 1.04
N LYS A 98 -8.76 -0.67 0.01
CA LYS A 98 -10.02 -0.97 -0.66
C LYS A 98 -10.04 -2.36 -1.29
N LEU A 99 -8.96 -2.77 -1.96
CA LEU A 99 -8.87 -4.10 -2.56
C LEU A 99 -8.89 -5.20 -1.50
N ILE A 100 -8.19 -5.00 -0.39
CA ILE A 100 -8.26 -5.91 0.77
C ILE A 100 -9.70 -5.99 1.28
N ASN A 101 -10.38 -4.85 1.48
CA ASN A 101 -11.77 -4.80 1.96
C ASN A 101 -12.74 -5.52 1.01
N LEU A 102 -12.62 -5.28 -0.29
CA LEU A 102 -13.44 -5.94 -1.31
C LEU A 102 -13.21 -7.45 -1.33
N THR A 103 -11.97 -7.85 -1.13
CA THR A 103 -11.57 -9.26 -1.07
C THR A 103 -12.18 -9.91 0.18
N LEU A 104 -12.17 -9.24 1.33
CA LEU A 104 -12.73 -9.79 2.59
C LEU A 104 -14.25 -9.76 2.68
N ASN A 105 -14.89 -8.67 2.27
CA ASN A 105 -16.34 -8.49 2.36
C ASN A 105 -17.09 -9.09 1.15
N GLY A 106 -16.37 -9.52 0.11
CA GLY A 106 -16.90 -10.16 -1.09
C GLY A 106 -17.16 -11.66 -0.95
N VAL A 107 -17.04 -12.23 0.26
CA VAL A 107 -17.36 -13.63 0.56
C VAL A 107 -18.87 -13.83 0.63
N SER A 108 -19.52 -13.82 -0.55
CA SER A 108 -20.54 -14.79 -0.95
C SER A 108 -21.11 -14.44 -2.33
N ILE A 109 -20.32 -14.59 -3.40
CA ILE A 109 -20.92 -15.01 -4.67
C ILE A 109 -21.00 -16.54 -4.62
N GLN A 110 -21.85 -17.07 -3.74
CA GLN A 110 -22.35 -18.43 -3.92
C GLN A 110 -23.23 -18.40 -5.17
N LYS A 111 -22.63 -18.64 -6.34
CA LYS A 111 -23.41 -19.15 -7.45
C LYS A 111 -23.88 -20.54 -7.05
N LYS A 112 -25.16 -20.65 -6.68
CA LYS A 112 -25.92 -21.89 -6.86
C LYS A 112 -25.76 -22.30 -8.32
N ALA A 113 -24.89 -23.25 -8.59
CA ALA A 113 -24.83 -23.97 -9.85
C ALA A 113 -24.92 -25.44 -9.48
N GLY A 114 -26.07 -26.04 -9.79
CA GLY A 114 -26.28 -27.47 -9.65
C GLY A 114 -25.25 -28.25 -10.46
N ASP A 115 -24.91 -29.41 -9.91
CA ASP A 115 -24.25 -30.56 -10.54
C ASP A 115 -23.48 -30.33 -11.84
N LYS A 116 -22.14 -30.31 -11.73
CA LYS A 116 -21.23 -31.10 -12.58
C LYS A 116 -19.76 -30.90 -12.18
N ILE A 117 -19.18 -31.98 -11.66
CA ILE A 117 -17.78 -32.43 -11.80
C ILE A 117 -16.68 -31.45 -11.35
N ILE A 118 -16.04 -31.81 -10.24
CA ILE A 118 -14.89 -31.17 -9.59
C ILE A 118 -13.68 -31.16 -10.53
N HIS A 119 -13.33 -29.98 -11.07
CA HIS A 119 -12.03 -29.72 -11.69
C HIS A 119 -11.23 -28.77 -10.80
N LYS A 120 -10.04 -29.22 -10.33
CA LYS A 120 -8.98 -28.48 -9.61
C LYS A 120 -9.52 -27.28 -8.81
N GLU A 121 -9.85 -27.48 -7.54
CA GLU A 121 -10.19 -26.38 -6.63
C GLU A 121 -9.05 -25.36 -6.61
N LYS A 122 -9.18 -24.30 -7.40
CA LYS A 122 -8.24 -23.18 -7.39
C LYS A 122 -8.44 -22.42 -6.10
N LEU A 123 -7.33 -22.00 -5.49
CA LEU A 123 -7.33 -21.31 -4.22
C LEU A 123 -7.74 -19.84 -4.43
N ASP A 124 -8.68 -19.37 -3.60
CA ASP A 124 -8.98 -17.95 -3.49
C ASP A 124 -7.88 -17.26 -2.68
N ILE A 125 -7.37 -16.13 -3.15
CA ILE A 125 -6.35 -15.32 -2.46
C ILE A 125 -6.78 -14.96 -1.03
N ILE A 126 -8.08 -14.86 -0.74
CA ILE A 126 -8.62 -14.64 0.62
C ILE A 126 -8.05 -15.66 1.62
N LYS A 127 -7.94 -16.92 1.18
CA LYS A 127 -7.46 -18.03 2.03
C LYS A 127 -5.97 -17.90 2.38
N LEU A 128 -5.23 -17.04 1.68
CA LEU A 128 -3.82 -16.76 1.93
C LEU A 128 -3.60 -15.59 2.90
N PHE A 129 -4.65 -14.83 3.24
CA PHE A 129 -4.49 -13.76 4.21
C PHE A 129 -4.50 -14.28 5.64
N ASP A 130 -3.63 -13.69 6.47
CA ASP A 130 -3.68 -13.87 7.92
C ASP A 130 -4.77 -12.98 8.51
N GLN A 131 -5.83 -13.59 9.06
CA GLN A 131 -6.98 -12.85 9.60
C GLN A 131 -6.59 -11.90 10.75
N LEU A 132 -5.56 -12.24 11.53
CA LEU A 132 -5.09 -11.38 12.62
C LEU A 132 -4.35 -10.16 12.08
N GLN A 133 -3.49 -10.33 11.07
CA GLN A 133 -2.79 -9.21 10.42
C GLN A 133 -3.76 -8.28 9.71
N LEU A 134 -4.79 -8.84 9.07
CA LEU A 134 -5.85 -8.07 8.42
C LEU A 134 -6.61 -7.19 9.40
N LYS A 135 -7.01 -7.71 10.56
CA LYS A 135 -7.75 -6.92 11.57
C LYS A 135 -6.97 -5.67 12.01
N THR A 136 -5.64 -5.79 12.11
CA THR A 136 -4.74 -4.68 12.45
C THR A 136 -4.56 -3.68 11.30
N LEU A 137 -4.59 -4.13 10.05
CA LEU A 137 -4.49 -3.25 8.88
C LEU A 137 -5.78 -2.45 8.63
N MET A 138 -6.93 -3.07 8.89
CA MET A 138 -8.26 -2.50 8.68
C MET A 138 -8.59 -1.35 9.64
N SER A 139 -7.92 -1.27 10.79
CA SER A 139 -8.14 -0.21 11.78
C SER A 139 -7.40 1.09 11.44
N LYS A 140 -6.48 1.08 10.46
CA LYS A 140 -5.71 2.25 10.07
C LYS A 140 -6.45 3.02 8.98
N ASN A 141 -7.15 4.09 9.37
CA ASN A 141 -8.09 4.79 8.51
C ASN A 141 -7.38 5.82 7.61
N LEU A 142 -6.95 5.40 6.41
CA LEU A 142 -6.50 6.32 5.34
C LEU A 142 -7.67 6.96 4.58
N SER A 143 -8.90 6.46 4.78
CA SER A 143 -10.07 6.90 4.01
C SER A 143 -10.29 8.39 4.10
N ASP A 144 -10.05 8.99 5.26
CA ASP A 144 -10.47 10.37 5.52
C ASP A 144 -9.52 11.34 4.81
N VAL A 145 -8.20 11.11 4.89
CA VAL A 145 -7.21 11.89 4.14
C VAL A 145 -7.36 11.68 2.64
N ARG A 146 -7.51 10.43 2.18
CA ARG A 146 -7.67 10.14 0.75
C ARG A 146 -8.96 10.73 0.19
N ASN A 147 -10.10 10.56 0.88
CA ASN A 147 -11.37 11.11 0.43
C ASN A 147 -11.24 12.62 0.35
N ARG A 148 -10.53 13.24 1.28
CA ARG A 148 -10.29 14.68 1.22
C ARG A 148 -9.41 15.10 0.05
N VAL A 149 -8.33 14.37 -0.24
CA VAL A 149 -7.48 14.61 -1.42
C VAL A 149 -8.28 14.45 -2.72
N GLU A 150 -9.10 13.41 -2.84
CA GLU A 150 -9.86 13.13 -4.07
C GLU A 150 -11.06 14.06 -4.30
N HIS A 151 -11.69 14.56 -3.23
CA HIS A 151 -12.88 15.41 -3.32
C HIS A 151 -12.57 16.89 -3.11
N ILE A 152 -11.29 17.30 -3.09
CA ILE A 152 -10.95 18.71 -2.86
C ILE A 152 -11.47 19.62 -3.97
N ASP A 153 -11.49 19.14 -5.22
CA ASP A 153 -12.05 19.88 -6.35
C ASP A 153 -13.55 20.13 -6.14
N GLU A 154 -14.31 19.14 -5.68
CA GLU A 154 -15.73 19.28 -5.37
C GLU A 154 -15.97 20.30 -4.23
N ASP A 155 -15.08 20.33 -3.24
CA ASP A 155 -15.15 21.28 -2.14
C ASP A 155 -14.74 22.70 -2.55
N ILE A 156 -13.83 22.85 -3.52
CA ILE A 156 -13.50 24.12 -4.16
C ILE A 156 -14.73 24.64 -4.93
N TYR A 157 -15.35 23.78 -5.73
CA TYR A 157 -16.54 24.15 -6.49
C TYR A 157 -17.76 24.48 -5.61
N THR A 158 -17.84 23.90 -4.41
CA THR A 158 -18.96 24.10 -3.48
C THR A 158 -18.65 25.08 -2.33
N ASP A 159 -17.48 25.73 -2.34
CA ASP A 159 -17.01 26.68 -1.31
C ASP A 159 -17.03 26.11 0.13
N LYS A 160 -16.71 24.82 0.28
CA LYS A 160 -16.74 24.09 1.55
C LYS A 160 -15.36 23.90 2.20
N PHE A 161 -14.35 24.67 1.80
CA PHE A 161 -13.01 24.59 2.37
C PHE A 161 -12.78 25.65 3.44
N SER A 162 -12.10 25.29 4.53
CA SER A 162 -11.94 26.19 5.68
C SER A 162 -10.56 26.84 5.79
N LYS A 163 -9.50 26.23 5.22
CA LYS A 163 -8.11 26.71 5.36
C LYS A 163 -7.12 26.25 4.30
N GLU A 164 -7.04 24.95 4.03
CA GLU A 164 -6.01 24.34 3.17
C GLU A 164 -6.65 23.73 1.92
N LEU A 165 -6.17 24.15 0.74
CA LEU A 165 -6.62 23.67 -0.58
C LEU A 165 -5.75 22.54 -1.16
N PHE A 166 -4.59 22.29 -0.55
CA PHE A 166 -3.65 21.25 -0.94
C PHE A 166 -3.19 20.52 0.32
N LEU A 167 -2.55 19.35 0.15
CA LEU A 167 -1.80 18.76 1.26
C LEU A 167 -0.74 19.76 1.71
N ASP A 168 -0.67 20.01 3.01
CA ASP A 168 0.40 20.77 3.63
C ASP A 168 1.12 19.92 4.66
N ILE A 169 2.38 20.26 4.92
CA ILE A 169 3.24 19.56 5.86
C ILE A 169 3.57 20.50 6.99
N ASP A 170 3.36 20.04 8.21
CA ASP A 170 3.61 20.87 9.38
C ASP A 170 5.07 21.31 9.45
N SER A 171 5.31 22.43 10.14
CA SER A 171 6.66 22.99 10.31
C SER A 171 7.69 22.04 10.93
N LYS A 172 7.26 20.93 11.55
CA LYS A 172 8.11 19.91 12.16
C LYS A 172 8.30 18.68 11.27
N TYR A 173 7.70 18.64 10.09
CA TYR A 173 7.78 17.52 9.15
C TYR A 173 7.38 16.17 9.77
N LYS A 174 6.27 16.18 10.51
CA LYS A 174 5.68 15.03 11.21
C LYS A 174 4.33 14.65 10.65
N THR A 175 3.56 15.62 10.17
CA THR A 175 2.18 15.41 9.74
C THR A 175 1.93 16.01 8.37
N ILE A 176 1.16 15.29 7.57
CA ILE A 176 0.55 15.79 6.34
C ILE A 176 -0.90 16.11 6.68
N SER A 177 -1.38 17.29 6.30
CA SER A 177 -2.71 17.78 6.61
C SER A 177 -3.41 18.28 5.35
N ILE A 178 -4.72 18.12 5.31
CA ILE A 178 -5.58 18.75 4.32
C ILE A 178 -6.93 19.05 4.97
N ASN A 179 -7.33 20.33 5.01
CA ASN A 179 -8.59 20.81 5.59
C ASN A 179 -8.92 20.22 6.98
N ASN A 180 -7.98 20.31 7.92
CA ASN A 180 -8.04 19.79 9.31
C ASN A 180 -8.02 18.25 9.45
N ILE A 181 -7.83 17.50 8.37
CA ILE A 181 -7.60 16.06 8.43
C ILE A 181 -6.10 15.83 8.30
N SER A 182 -5.50 15.12 9.25
CA SER A 182 -4.06 14.91 9.29
C SER A 182 -3.72 13.43 9.42
N ILE A 183 -2.63 13.03 8.78
CA ILE A 183 -1.96 11.74 8.98
C ILE A 183 -0.51 11.99 9.40
N LYS A 184 -0.01 11.22 10.37
CA LYS A 184 1.42 11.27 10.70
C LYS A 184 2.22 10.52 9.64
N LEU A 185 3.37 11.09 9.25
CA LEU A 185 4.32 10.42 8.36
C LEU A 185 4.76 9.06 8.90
N THR A 186 4.86 8.90 10.22
CA THR A 186 5.16 7.62 10.87
C THR A 186 4.05 6.59 10.68
N GLU A 187 2.79 7.01 10.71
CA GLU A 187 1.63 6.13 10.53
C GLU A 187 1.54 5.69 9.07
N LEU A 188 1.78 6.61 8.12
CA LEU A 188 1.84 6.30 6.69
C LEU A 188 2.97 5.33 6.38
N ALA A 189 4.19 5.58 6.88
CA ALA A 189 5.33 4.69 6.70
C ALA A 189 5.05 3.28 7.25
N GLN A 190 4.56 3.20 8.49
CA GLN A 190 4.23 1.91 9.11
C GLN A 190 3.16 1.16 8.33
N MET A 191 2.19 1.86 7.74
CA MET A 191 1.16 1.22 6.93
C MET A 191 1.74 0.57 5.67
N ILE A 192 2.63 1.26 4.97
CA ILE A 192 3.30 0.73 3.78
C ILE A 192 4.13 -0.52 4.16
N GLU A 193 4.86 -0.48 5.29
CA GLU A 193 5.57 -1.66 5.80
C GLU A 193 4.64 -2.82 6.09
N ASP A 194 3.48 -2.56 6.70
CA ASP A 194 2.56 -3.62 7.06
C ASP A 194 1.90 -4.24 5.82
N TYR A 195 1.63 -3.45 4.78
CA TYR A 195 1.22 -3.97 3.48
C TYR A 195 2.30 -4.79 2.80
N HIS A 196 3.56 -4.37 2.90
CA HIS A 196 4.69 -5.15 2.42
C HIS A 196 4.76 -6.52 3.11
N LYS A 197 4.72 -6.53 4.45
CA LYS A 197 4.71 -7.76 5.26
C LYS A 197 3.52 -8.67 4.94
N LEU A 198 2.34 -8.09 4.69
CA LEU A 198 1.16 -8.84 4.28
C LEU A 198 1.41 -9.60 2.97
N MET A 199 1.99 -8.93 1.97
CA MET A 199 2.30 -9.55 0.68
C MET A 199 3.36 -10.63 0.81
N LEU A 200 4.39 -10.43 1.64
CA LEU A 200 5.36 -11.49 1.94
C LEU A 200 4.69 -12.70 2.59
N GLY A 201 3.73 -12.47 3.48
CA GLY A 201 2.90 -13.53 4.07
C GLY A 201 2.04 -14.28 3.04
N ILE A 202 1.57 -13.59 1.99
CA ILE A 202 0.87 -14.25 0.88
C ILE A 202 1.85 -15.07 0.05
N PHE A 203 3.01 -14.52 -0.31
CA PHE A 203 4.03 -15.20 -1.10
C PHE A 203 4.55 -16.46 -0.40
N SER A 204 4.78 -16.42 0.91
CA SER A 204 5.25 -17.59 1.67
C SER A 204 4.21 -18.72 1.77
N ARG A 205 2.93 -18.40 1.57
CA ARG A 205 1.82 -19.37 1.53
C ARG A 205 1.47 -19.82 0.12
N LEU A 206 2.20 -19.35 -0.91
CA LEU A 206 2.12 -19.94 -2.24
C LEU A 206 2.97 -21.21 -2.31
N PRO A 207 2.65 -22.14 -3.23
CA PRO A 207 3.48 -23.30 -3.47
C PRO A 207 4.90 -22.88 -3.80
N ASN A 208 5.87 -23.71 -3.40
CA ASN A 208 7.28 -23.47 -3.68
C ASN A 208 7.95 -24.58 -4.47
N ARG A 209 7.17 -25.58 -4.88
CA ARG A 209 7.63 -26.69 -5.71
C ARG A 209 6.49 -27.18 -6.59
N MET A 210 6.83 -27.56 -7.82
CA MET A 210 5.92 -28.22 -8.74
C MET A 210 6.57 -29.52 -9.24
N GLU A 211 5.88 -30.64 -9.07
CA GLU A 211 6.30 -31.96 -9.56
C GLU A 211 5.15 -32.61 -10.30
N TYR A 212 5.37 -33.06 -11.54
CA TYR A 212 4.36 -33.74 -12.36
C TYR A 212 3.00 -33.00 -12.44
N GLY A 213 3.02 -31.66 -12.49
CA GLY A 213 1.82 -30.81 -12.57
C GLY A 213 1.03 -30.68 -11.26
N LYS A 214 1.60 -31.14 -10.13
CA LYS A 214 1.10 -30.97 -8.77
C LYS A 214 1.94 -29.94 -8.02
N TYR A 215 1.28 -29.12 -7.21
CA TYR A 215 1.89 -28.06 -6.41
C TYR A 215 2.12 -28.52 -4.98
N TYR A 216 3.27 -28.18 -4.39
CA TYR A 216 3.66 -28.59 -3.05
C TYR A 216 4.19 -27.40 -2.24
N HIS A 217 4.03 -27.48 -0.91
CA HIS A 217 4.75 -26.67 0.05
C HIS A 217 5.82 -27.53 0.71
N ASN A 218 7.09 -27.28 0.41
CA ASN A 218 8.17 -27.76 1.24
C ASN A 218 8.11 -26.96 2.56
N LYS A 219 8.09 -27.64 3.71
CA LYS A 219 8.21 -27.02 5.05
C LYS A 219 9.55 -26.31 5.31
N GLN A 220 10.45 -26.25 4.33
CA GLN A 220 11.72 -25.54 4.45
C GLN A 220 11.55 -24.09 3.97
N GLU A 221 11.78 -23.17 4.89
CA GLU A 221 11.65 -21.71 4.72
C GLU A 221 12.48 -21.20 3.55
N TRP A 222 11.89 -20.30 2.77
CA TRP A 222 12.57 -19.62 1.67
C TRP A 222 13.54 -18.57 2.22
N ASN A 223 14.84 -18.87 2.17
CA ASN A 223 15.88 -17.84 2.23
C ASN A 223 16.10 -17.30 0.81
N LEU A 224 15.18 -16.48 0.31
CA LEU A 224 15.49 -15.62 -0.84
C LEU A 224 16.21 -14.38 -0.31
N THR A 225 17.52 -14.36 -0.55
CA THR A 225 18.36 -13.15 -0.42
C THR A 225 18.28 -12.32 -1.69
#